data_AF-A0A836TWQ7-F1
#
_entry.id   AF-A0A836TWQ7-F1
#
_cell.length_a   1.000
_cell.length_b   1.000
_cell.length_c   1.000
_cell.angle_alpha   90.00
_cell.angle_beta   90.00
_cell.angle_gamma   90.00
#
_symmetry.space_group_name_H-M   'P 1'
#
loop_
_entity.id
_entity.type
_entity.pdbx_description
1 polymer ?
#
loop_
_entity_poly.entity_id
_entity_poly.type
_entity_poly.pdbx_seq_one_letter_code
_entity_poly.pdbx_strand_id
1 'polypeptide(L)'
;MAVGSKAFTESVILGEIVTRLARDAGARAEHQREFGGTRVLWEAVLRGDLDIYPEYTGTIEQEILAGKQVAPGEDGLRAAVEAEGLR
;
A
#
# COMPACT_ATOMS: atom_id res chain seq x y z
N MET A 1 -13.28 -5.60 -2.50
CA MET A 1 -12.05 -5.00 -1.96
C MET A 1 -10.90 -5.98 -2.16
N ALA A 2 -9.90 -5.62 -2.94
CA ALA A 2 -8.67 -6.37 -3.16
C ALA A 2 -7.56 -5.81 -2.26
N VAL A 3 -7.09 -6.63 -1.32
CA VAL A 3 -5.99 -6.29 -0.41
C VAL A 3 -4.73 -6.95 -0.94
N GLY A 4 -3.67 -6.19 -1.22
CA GLY A 4 -2.39 -6.73 -1.66
C GLY A 4 -1.40 -6.96 -0.51
N SER A 5 -0.42 -7.82 -0.73
CA SER A 5 0.79 -7.91 0.09
C SER A 5 2.04 -8.15 -0.76
N LYS A 6 3.19 -7.67 -0.27
CA LYS A 6 4.49 -8.02 -0.84
C LYS A 6 4.78 -9.51 -0.64
N ALA A 7 5.68 -10.06 -1.46
CA ALA A 7 6.29 -11.37 -1.24
C ALA A 7 7.28 -11.35 -0.06
N PHE A 8 6.76 -11.00 1.13
CA PHE A 8 7.49 -10.84 2.38
C PHE A 8 6.55 -11.18 3.55
N THR A 9 7.03 -11.99 4.50
CA THR A 9 6.20 -12.59 5.56
C THR A 9 5.37 -11.58 6.34
N GLU A 10 5.95 -10.46 6.77
CA GLU A 10 5.21 -9.45 7.53
C GLU A 10 4.10 -8.82 6.69
N SER A 11 4.39 -8.52 5.42
CA SER A 11 3.40 -7.93 4.51
C SER A 11 2.21 -8.88 4.30
N VAL A 12 2.46 -10.19 4.20
CA VAL A 12 1.41 -11.21 4.11
C VAL A 12 0.58 -11.27 5.40
N ILE A 13 1.21 -11.18 6.57
CA ILE A 13 0.48 -11.16 7.84
C ILE A 13 -0.40 -9.90 7.94
N LEU A 14 0.16 -8.72 7.63
CA LEU A 14 -0.56 -7.45 7.67
C LEU A 14 -1.71 -7.41 6.66
N GLY A 15 -1.50 -7.91 5.44
CA GLY A 15 -2.56 -8.03 4.43
C GLY A 15 -3.71 -8.93 4.87
N GLU A 16 -3.41 -10.02 5.58
CA GLU A 16 -4.43 -10.90 6.17
C GLU A 16 -5.20 -10.20 7.30
N ILE A 17 -4.52 -9.45 8.17
CA ILE A 17 -5.15 -8.68 9.24
C ILE A 17 -6.13 -7.66 8.64
N VAL A 18 -5.68 -6.87 7.65
CA VAL A 18 -6.54 -5.89 6.94
C VAL A 18 -7.74 -6.56 6.30
N THR A 19 -7.54 -7.70 5.63
CA THR A 19 -8.63 -8.46 5.00
C THR A 19 -9.66 -8.94 6.02
N ARG A 20 -9.22 -9.41 7.18
CA ARG A 20 -10.12 -9.84 8.26
C ARG A 20 -10.90 -8.68 8.86
N LEU A 21 -10.23 -7.56 9.15
CA LEU A 21 -10.87 -6.35 9.66
C LEU A 21 -11.92 -5.81 8.68
N ALA A 22 -11.60 -5.77 7.38
CA ALA A 22 -12.54 -5.35 6.36
C ALA A 22 -13.78 -6.27 6.30
N ARG A 23 -13.59 -7.59 6.41
CA ARG A 23 -14.70 -8.56 6.46
C ARG A 23 -15.55 -8.40 7.71
N ASP A 24 -14.94 -8.18 8.87
CA ASP A 24 -15.63 -7.95 10.14
C ASP A 24 -16.48 -6.66 10.10
N ALA A 25 -15.97 -5.63 9.41
CA ALA A 25 -16.71 -4.40 9.11
C ALA A 25 -17.80 -4.56 8.01
N GLY A 26 -18.03 -5.78 7.51
CA GLY A 26 -19.09 -6.09 6.53
C GLY A 26 -18.69 -5.96 5.06
N ALA A 27 -17.42 -5.65 4.75
CA ALA A 27 -16.95 -5.57 3.37
C ALA A 27 -16.65 -6.95 2.76
N ARG A 28 -16.87 -7.10 1.46
CA ARG A 28 -16.32 -8.23 0.69
C ARG A 28 -14.87 -7.94 0.35
N ALA A 29 -13.95 -8.55 1.11
CA ALA A 29 -12.52 -8.40 0.92
C ALA A 29 -11.83 -9.73 0.55
N GLU A 30 -10.86 -9.67 -0.36
CA GLU A 30 -10.02 -10.79 -0.78
C GLU A 30 -8.55 -10.38 -0.71
N HIS A 31 -7.72 -11.28 -0.16
CA HIS A 31 -6.29 -11.05 -0.02
C HIS A 31 -5.54 -11.63 -1.22
N GLN A 32 -4.98 -10.74 -2.04
CA GLN A 32 -4.02 -11.04 -3.11
C GLN A 32 -2.62 -11.19 -2.49
N ARG A 33 -2.33 -12.40 -1.98
CA ARG A 33 -1.08 -12.71 -1.28
C ARG A 33 0.12 -12.64 -2.21
N GLU A 34 1.23 -12.12 -1.69
CA GLU A 34 2.54 -12.15 -2.36
C GLU A 34 2.48 -11.63 -3.81
N PHE A 35 1.68 -10.57 -4.01
CA PHE A 35 1.34 -10.02 -5.33
C PHE A 35 2.56 -9.52 -6.11
N GLY A 36 3.63 -9.14 -5.41
CA GLY A 36 4.89 -8.72 -6.01
C GLY A 36 5.80 -7.98 -5.03
N GLY A 37 6.72 -7.18 -5.57
CA GLY A 37 7.55 -6.23 -4.81
C GLY A 37 6.93 -4.83 -4.74
N THR A 38 7.62 -3.90 -4.06
CA THR A 38 7.19 -2.51 -3.84
C THR A 38 6.57 -1.85 -5.07
N ARG A 39 7.30 -1.79 -6.19
CA ARG A 39 6.83 -1.12 -7.42
C ARG A 39 5.61 -1.79 -8.05
N VAL A 40 5.53 -3.12 -7.98
CA VAL A 40 4.40 -3.85 -8.55
C VAL A 40 3.12 -3.52 -7.79
N LEU A 41 3.17 -3.51 -6.46
CA LEU A 41 2.00 -3.16 -5.65
C LEU A 41 1.62 -1.68 -5.77
N TRP A 42 2.62 -0.79 -5.81
CA TRP A 42 2.40 0.65 -6.01
C TRP A 42 1.66 0.94 -7.33
N GLU A 43 2.14 0.38 -8.44
CA GLU A 43 1.47 0.53 -9.74
C GLU A 43 0.07 -0.12 -9.74
N ALA A 44 -0.09 -1.26 -9.07
CA ALA A 44 -1.38 -1.95 -8.98
C ALA A 44 -2.43 -1.13 -8.22
N VAL A 45 -2.06 -0.45 -7.13
CA VAL A 45 -3.00 0.44 -6.43
C VAL A 45 -3.32 1.70 -7.24
N LEU A 46 -2.34 2.28 -7.95
CA LEU A 46 -2.58 3.42 -8.83
C LEU A 46 -3.52 3.10 -9.99
N ARG A 47 -3.46 1.87 -10.52
CA ARG A 47 -4.37 1.40 -11.58
C ARG A 47 -5.71 0.88 -11.07
N GLY A 48 -5.87 0.71 -9.75
CA GLY A 48 -7.07 0.13 -9.14
C GLY A 48 -7.16 -1.40 -9.23
N ASP A 49 -6.07 -2.10 -9.57
CA ASP A 49 -5.98 -3.56 -9.49
C ASP A 49 -6.02 -4.04 -8.02
N LEU A 50 -5.52 -3.19 -7.10
CA LEU A 50 -5.60 -3.35 -5.65
C LEU A 50 -6.24 -2.11 -5.03
N ASP A 51 -7.00 -2.28 -3.95
CA ASP A 51 -7.59 -1.17 -3.20
C ASP A 51 -6.66 -0.66 -2.09
N ILE A 52 -5.88 -1.56 -1.47
CA ILE A 52 -4.97 -1.22 -0.38
C ILE A 52 -3.86 -2.27 -0.26
N TYR A 53 -2.69 -1.86 0.23
CA TYR A 53 -1.63 -2.76 0.65
C TYR A 53 -0.78 -2.12 1.77
N PRO A 54 -0.10 -2.91 2.63
CA PRO A 54 0.77 -2.37 3.65
C PRO A 54 2.13 -1.94 3.05
N GLU A 55 2.55 -0.72 3.37
CA GLU A 55 3.81 -0.13 2.95
C GLU A 55 4.52 0.59 4.10
N TYR A 56 5.85 0.59 4.07
CA TYR A 56 6.69 1.33 5.01
C TYR A 56 6.90 2.76 4.52
N THR A 57 6.76 3.73 5.40
CA THR A 57 7.01 5.15 5.10
C THR A 57 8.41 5.38 4.51
N GLY A 58 9.43 4.71 5.05
CA GLY A 58 10.80 4.79 4.51
C GLY A 58 10.92 4.25 3.08
N THR A 59 10.17 3.19 2.73
CA THR A 59 10.12 2.68 1.35
C THR A 59 9.37 3.65 0.43
N ILE A 60 8.29 4.28 0.90
CA ILE A 60 7.59 5.33 0.13
C ILE A 60 8.57 6.47 -0.17
N GLU A 61 9.26 6.98 0.84
CA GLU A 61 10.15 8.13 0.71
C GLU A 61 11.40 7.82 -0.15
N GLN A 62 12.09 6.72 0.15
CA GLN A 62 13.43 6.46 -0.40
C GLN A 62 13.41 5.63 -1.69
N GLU A 63 12.33 4.89 -1.94
CA GLU A 63 12.19 4.09 -3.16
C GLU A 63 11.11 4.72 -4.05
N ILE A 64 9.85 4.68 -3.63
CA ILE A 64 8.70 5.01 -4.51
C ILE A 64 8.78 6.46 -5.01
N LEU A 65 8.98 7.40 -4.09
CA LEU A 65 9.08 8.84 -4.36
C LEU A 65 10.53 9.33 -4.48
N ALA A 66 11.49 8.41 -4.66
CA ALA A 66 12.89 8.77 -4.81
C ALA A 66 13.09 9.84 -5.89
N GLY A 67 13.77 10.93 -5.55
CA GLY A 67 14.01 12.06 -6.45
C GLY A 67 12.88 13.07 -6.56
N LYS A 68 11.74 12.85 -5.88
CA LYS A 68 10.69 13.86 -5.72
C LYS A 68 10.98 14.75 -4.52
N GLN A 69 10.55 16.02 -4.61
CA GLN A 69 10.66 16.94 -3.48
C GLN A 69 9.51 16.67 -2.50
N VAL A 70 9.81 15.93 -1.44
CA VAL A 70 8.87 15.63 -0.35
C VAL A 70 9.21 16.52 0.84
N ALA A 71 8.21 17.20 1.39
CA ALA A 71 8.41 17.98 2.61
C ALA A 71 8.76 17.03 3.78
N PRO A 72 9.65 17.42 4.71
CA PRO A 72 10.01 16.56 5.83
C PRO A 72 8.81 16.21 6.71
N GLY A 73 8.84 14.99 7.28
CA GLY A 73 7.82 14.52 8.22
C GLY A 73 6.64 13.81 7.57
N GLU A 74 5.76 13.25 8.40
CA GLU A 74 4.65 12.40 7.95
C GLU A 74 3.64 13.16 7.09
N ASP A 75 3.30 14.41 7.44
CA ASP A 75 2.36 15.23 6.68
C ASP A 75 2.86 15.53 5.27
N GLY A 76 4.17 15.77 5.11
CA GLY A 76 4.79 15.99 3.82
C GLY A 76 4.79 14.74 2.95
N LEU A 77 5.07 13.58 3.55
CA LEU A 77 4.99 12.29 2.86
C LEU A 77 3.56 11.96 2.44
N ARG A 78 2.58 12.22 3.31
CA ARG A 78 1.15 12.04 3.02
C ARG A 78 0.70 12.91 1.84
N ALA A 79 1.01 14.20 1.88
CA ALA A 79 0.68 15.11 0.77
C ALA A 79 1.34 14.68 -0.55
N ALA A 80 2.55 14.14 -0.51
CA ALA A 80 3.23 13.62 -1.69
C ALA A 80 2.56 12.35 -2.25
N VAL A 81 2.09 11.45 -1.38
CA VAL A 81 1.29 10.27 -1.80
C VAL A 81 -0.06 10.70 -2.37
N GLU A 82 -0.71 11.70 -1.78
CA GLU A 82 -1.97 12.28 -2.28
C GLU A 82 -1.82 12.92 -3.66
N ALA A 83 -0.68 13.55 -3.94
CA ALA A 83 -0.37 14.09 -5.25
C ALA A 83 -0.26 13.00 -6.35
N GLU A 84 -0.02 11.74 -5.96
CA GLU A 84 -0.02 10.58 -6.88
C GLU A 84 -1.44 10.01 -7.09
N GLY A 85 -2.45 10.52 -6.38
CA GLY A 85 -3.84 10.08 -6.49
C GLY A 85 -4.25 9.00 -5.50
N LEU A 86 -3.45 8.73 -4.47
CA LEU A 86 -3.76 7.77 -3.40
C LEU A 86 -4.13 8.49 -2.09
N ARG A 87 -4.83 7.83 -1.17
CA ARG A 87 -5.27 8.42 0.12
C ARG A 87 -5.05 7.47 1.29
#